data_AF-A0A7J3TLT8-F1
#
_entry.id   AF-A0A7J3TLT8-F1
#
_cell.length_a   1.000
_cell.length_b   1.000
_cell.length_c   1.000
_cell.angle_alpha   90.00
_cell.angle_beta   90.00
_cell.angle_gamma   90.00
#
_symmetry.space_group_name_H-M   'P 1'
#
loop_
_entity.id
_entity.type
_entity.pdbx_description
1 polymer ?
#
loop_
_entity_poly.entity_id
_entity_poly.type
_entity_poly.pdbx_seq_one_letter_code
_entity_poly.pdbx_strand_id
1 'polypeptide(L)' 'MQNGEQKEEIKFEEALKKLEEIVDVIEKGELSLEETIEKFEEGIRLCKICKRKLEEAEMKIEELKDEI' A
#
# COMPACT_ATOMS: atom_id res chain seq x y z
N MET A 1 14.30 5.53 -27.04
CA MET A 1 15.11 4.85 -26.01
C MET A 1 14.16 4.42 -24.92
N GLN A 2 13.82 3.13 -24.86
CA GLN A 2 12.90 2.57 -23.87
C GLN A 2 13.75 1.95 -22.75
N ASN A 3 13.92 2.65 -21.63
CA ASN A 3 14.38 2.05 -20.38
C ASN A 3 13.25 2.25 -19.36
N GLY A 4 12.28 1.34 -19.41
CA GLY A 4 11.25 1.23 -18.37
C GLY A 4 11.89 0.57 -17.16
N GLU A 5 12.27 1.36 -16.16
CA GLU A 5 12.53 0.87 -14.82
C GLU A 5 11.25 0.17 -14.35
N GLN A 6 11.22 -1.16 -14.39
CA GLN A 6 10.21 -1.94 -13.69
C GLN A 6 10.42 -1.68 -12.20
N LYS A 7 9.77 -0.64 -11.66
CA LYS A 7 9.59 -0.50 -10.22
C LYS A 7 8.88 -1.77 -9.77
N GLU A 8 9.58 -2.60 -9.00
CA GLU A 8 8.97 -3.74 -8.32
C GLU A 8 7.71 -3.25 -7.59
N GLU A 9 6.56 -3.64 -8.12
CA GLU A 9 5.29 -3.23 -7.56
C GLU A 9 5.05 -4.08 -6.32
N ILE A 10 5.19 -3.47 -5.14
CA ILE A 10 4.95 -4.11 -3.84
C ILE A 10 3.65 -4.92 -3.85
N LYS A 11 3.63 -6.10 -3.24
CA LYS A 11 2.41 -6.93 -3.13
C LYS A 11 1.42 -6.36 -2.13
N PHE A 12 0.15 -6.78 -2.20
CA PHE A 12 -0.88 -6.32 -1.27
C PHE A 12 -0.52 -6.66 0.19
N GLU A 13 -0.14 -7.92 0.43
CA GLU A 13 0.18 -8.43 1.76
C GLU A 13 1.42 -7.73 2.35
N GLU A 14 2.40 -7.43 1.50
CA GLU A 14 3.60 -6.68 1.89
C GLU A 14 3.27 -5.22 2.23
N ALA A 15 2.41 -4.57 1.44
CA ALA A 15 1.99 -3.20 1.69
C ALA A 15 1.15 -3.09 2.97
N LEU A 16 0.25 -4.05 3.20
CA LEU A 16 -0.56 -4.14 4.40
C LEU A 16 0.31 -4.35 5.64
N LYS A 17 1.26 -5.30 5.59
CA LYS A 17 2.17 -5.57 6.70
C LYS A 17 3.00 -4.33 7.07
N LYS A 18 3.53 -3.60 6.09
CA LYS A 18 4.25 -2.35 6.34
C LYS A 18 3.37 -1.27 6.96
N LEU A 19 2.09 -1.21 6.57
CA LEU A 19 1.14 -0.28 7.15
C LEU A 19 0.88 -0.61 8.63
N GLU A 20 0.70 -1.88 8.97
CA GLU A 20 0.57 -2.35 10.35
C GLU A 20 1.81 -1.99 11.18
N GLU A 21 3.02 -2.24 10.65
CA GLU A 21 4.27 -1.86 11.30
C GLU A 21 4.38 -0.35 11.55
N ILE A 22 3.92 0.48 10.61
CA ILE A 22 3.89 1.95 10.78
C ILE A 22 2.93 2.36 11.90
N VAL A 23 1.73 1.78 11.93
CA VAL A 23 0.73 2.05 12.98
C VAL A 23 1.31 1.69 14.35
N ASP A 24 1.89 0.49 14.47
CA ASP A 24 2.51 0.02 15.70
C ASP A 24 3.61 0.96 16.20
N VAL A 25 4.44 1.50 15.30
CA VAL A 25 5.52 2.42 15.67
C VAL A 25 4.96 3.78 16.09
N ILE A 26 3.95 4.30 15.40
CA ILE A 26 3.31 5.58 15.76
C ILE A 26 2.61 5.45 17.12
N GLU A 27 1.90 4.36 17.38
CA GLU A 27 1.17 4.12 18.64
C GLU A 27 2.10 3.96 19.85
N LYS A 28 3.33 3.45 19.64
CA LYS A 28 4.35 3.39 20.71
C LYS A 28 4.82 4.76 21.17
N GLY A 29 4.67 5.80 20.34
CA GLY A 29 5.01 7.18 20.71
C GLY A 29 6.50 7.44 20.93
N GLU A 30 7.38 6.58 20.40
CA GLU A 30 8.84 6.69 20.54
C GLU A 30 9.49 7.58 19.47
N LEU A 31 8.70 8.01 18.47
CA LEU A 31 9.16 8.85 17.36
C LEU A 31 9.13 10.33 17.71
N SER A 32 10.07 11.09 17.14
CA SER A 32 9.96 12.54 17.07
C SER A 32 8.79 12.98 16.18
N LEU A 33 8.45 14.27 16.25
CA LEU A 33 7.37 14.85 15.43
C LEU A 33 7.68 14.69 13.93
N GLU A 34 8.89 15.05 13.51
CA GLU A 34 9.33 14.89 12.12
C GLU A 34 9.27 13.42 11.65
N GLU A 35 9.76 12.47 12.44
CA GLU A 35 9.70 11.04 12.09
C GLU A 35 8.25 10.54 12.02
N THR A 36 7.37 11.02 12.90
CA THR A 36 5.94 10.69 12.88
C THR A 36 5.29 11.16 11.58
N ILE A 37 5.63 12.37 11.12
CA ILE A 37 5.13 12.92 9.85
C ILE A 37 5.60 12.07 8.68
N GLU A 38 6.89 11.71 8.62
CA GLU A 38 7.43 10.85 7.57
C GLU A 38 6.74 9.48 7.52
N LYS A 39 6.54 8.86 8.69
CA LYS A 39 5.84 7.57 8.82
C LYS A 39 4.37 7.67 8.42
N PHE A 40 3.71 8.76 8.78
CA PHE A 40 2.33 9.02 8.37
C PHE A 40 2.22 9.15 6.84
N GLU A 41 3.10 9.91 6.19
CA GLU A 41 3.12 10.03 4.73
C GLU A 41 3.36 8.68 4.05
N GLU A 42 4.27 7.87 4.60
CA GLU A 42 4.51 6.50 4.15
C GLU A 42 3.24 5.65 4.26
N GLY A 43 2.55 5.71 5.40
CA GLY A 43 1.27 5.03 5.62
C GLY A 43 0.21 5.44 4.60
N ILE A 44 0.07 6.73 4.29
CA ILE A 44 -0.86 7.22 3.26
C ILE A 44 -0.52 6.66 1.87
N ARG A 45 0.76 6.55 1.51
CA ARG A 45 1.18 5.95 0.24
C ARG A 45 0.81 4.46 0.20
N LEU A 46 1.06 3.72 1.27
CA LEU A 46 0.71 2.29 1.37
C LEU A 46 -0.80 2.07 1.30
N CYS A 47 -1.60 2.87 2.01
CA CYS A 47 -3.07 2.83 1.93
C CYS A 47 -3.58 2.99 0.49
N LYS A 48 -3.01 3.93 -0.27
CA LYS A 48 -3.37 4.12 -1.69
C LYS A 48 -3.04 2.90 -2.55
N ILE A 49 -1.90 2.25 -2.29
CA ILE A 49 -1.50 1.03 -2.99
C ILE A 49 -2.47 -0.11 -2.66
N CYS A 50 -2.77 -0.33 -1.38
CA CYS A 50 -3.72 -1.35 -0.96
C CYS A 50 -5.09 -1.14 -1.61
N LYS A 51 -5.60 0.09 -1.58
CA LYS A 51 -6.89 0.45 -2.21
C LYS A 51 -6.89 0.12 -3.70
N ARG A 52 -5.85 0.53 -4.44
CA ARG A 52 -5.75 0.25 -5.87
C ARG A 52 -5.76 -1.25 -6.17
N LYS A 53 -5.02 -2.05 -5.40
CA LYS A 53 -4.98 -3.50 -5.60
C LYS A 53 -6.32 -4.18 -5.31
N LEU A 54 -7.05 -3.70 -4.30
CA LEU A 54 -8.39 -4.19 -4.01
C LEU A 54 -9.36 -3.84 -5.14
N GLU A 55 -9.30 -2.62 -5.68
CA GLU A 55 -10.11 -2.18 -6.83
C GLU A 55 -9.79 -3.04 -8.08
N GLU A 56 -8.51 -3.30 -8.36
CA GLU A 56 -8.10 -4.18 -9.46
C GLU A 56 -8.59 -5.62 -9.28
N ALA A 57 -8.59 -6.14 -8.05
CA ALA A 57 -9.09 -7.48 -7.75
C ALA A 57 -10.62 -7.55 -7.90
N GLU A 58 -11.34 -6.53 -7.43
CA GLU A 58 -12.79 -6.40 -7.57
C GLU A 58 -13.20 -6.35 -9.04
N MET A 59 -12.54 -5.52 -9.85
CA MET A 59 -12.79 -5.46 -11.30
C MET A 59 -12.65 -6.82 -11.98
N LYS A 60 -11.57 -7.56 -11.68
CA LYS A 60 -11.35 -8.90 -12.24
C LYS A 60 -12.43 -9.89 -11.81
N ILE A 61 -12.92 -9.79 -10.58
CA ILE A 61 -14.02 -10.64 -10.10
C ILE A 61 -15.31 -10.32 -10.85
N GLU A 62 -15.62 -9.04 -11.07
CA GLU A 62 -16.81 -8.64 -11.83
C GLU A 62 -16.72 -9.10 -13.29
N GLU A 63 -15.58 -8.94 -13.96
CA GLU A 63 -15.36 -9.46 -15.33
C GLU A 63 -15.61 -10.97 -15.41
N LEU A 64 -15.11 -11.74 -14.44
CA LEU A 64 -15.31 -13.20 -14.40
C LEU A 64 -16.76 -13.60 -14.12
N LYS A 65 -17.53 -12.78 -13.38
CA LYS A 65 -18.95 -13.05 -13.13
C LYS A 65 -19.80 -12.87 -14.39
N ASP A 66 -19.46 -11.91 -15.23
CA ASP A 66 -20.19 -11.63 -16.47
C ASP A 66 -19.95 -12.71 -17.55
N GLU A 67 -18.91 -13.55 -17.41
CA GLU A 67 -18.58 -14.65 -18.32
C GLU A 67 -19.27 -16.00 -17.99
N ILE A 68 -20.02 -16.09 -16.88
CA ILE A 68 -20.67 -17.33 -16.40
C ILE A 68 -22.19 -17.20 -16.43
#